data_AF-A0A6A0GZN9-F1
#
_entry.id   AF-A0A6A0GZN9-F1
#
_cell.length_a   1.000
_cell.length_b   1.000
_cell.length_c   1.000
_cell.angle_alpha   90.00
_cell.angle_beta   90.00
_cell.angle_gamma   90.00
#
_symmetry.space_group_name_H-M   'P 1'
#
loop_
_entity.id
_entity.type
_entity.pdbx_description
1 polymer ?
#
loop_
_entity_poly.entity_id
_entity_poly.type
_entity_poly.pdbx_seq_one_letter_code
_entity_poly.pdbx_strand_id
1 'polypeptide(L)' 'MIRKKWKSLLPSARRPFIQEAERLRVQHQSEHPHYKYRPKRKRTANKKPVSVLPTAAHTVTSSSFSNLGELVHRDH' A
#
# COMPACT_ATOMS: atom_id res chain seq x y z
N MET A 1 -6.74 -19.95 12.08
CA MET A 1 -6.46 -18.63 11.44
C MET A 1 -5.67 -17.72 12.37
N ILE A 2 -4.49 -17.28 11.94
CA ILE A 2 -3.60 -16.40 12.72
C ILE A 2 -4.21 -15.00 12.92
N ARG A 3 -4.81 -14.43 11.87
CA ARG A 3 -5.46 -13.10 11.91
C ARG A 3 -6.51 -12.98 13.02
N LYS A 4 -7.38 -13.99 13.18
CA LYS A 4 -8.42 -14.00 14.23
C LYS A 4 -7.79 -14.04 15.62
N LYS A 5 -6.85 -14.95 15.85
CA LYS A 5 -6.16 -15.10 17.14
C LYS A 5 -5.45 -13.82 17.56
N TRP A 6 -4.77 -13.15 16.64
CA TRP A 6 -4.07 -11.88 16.89
C TRP A 6 -4.99 -10.74 17.33
N LYS A 7 -6.18 -10.63 16.72
CA LYS A 7 -7.18 -9.62 17.13
C LYS A 7 -7.77 -9.90 18.52
N SER A 8 -7.74 -11.15 18.97
CA SER A 8 -8.25 -11.58 20.28
C SER A 8 -7.19 -11.57 21.39
N LEU A 9 -5.92 -11.26 21.10
CA LEU A 9 -4.88 -11.15 22.13
C LEU A 9 -5.03 -9.87 22.95
N LEU A 10 -4.77 -9.96 24.26
CA LEU A 10 -4.65 -8.77 25.10
C LEU A 10 -3.46 -7.90 24.65
N PRO A 11 -3.51 -6.58 24.88
CA PRO A 11 -2.39 -5.69 24.59
C PRO A 11 -1.07 -6.14 25.22
N SER A 12 -1.09 -6.65 26.45
CA SER A 12 0.09 -7.18 27.15
C SER A 12 0.72 -8.38 26.44
N ALA A 13 -0.11 -9.32 25.97
CA ALA A 13 0.34 -10.49 25.22
C ALA A 13 0.86 -10.13 23.82
N ARG A 14 0.37 -9.03 23.24
CA ARG A 14 0.81 -8.55 21.92
C ARG A 14 2.06 -7.67 21.97
N ARG A 15 2.27 -6.97 23.09
CA ARG A 15 3.38 -6.03 23.32
C ARG A 15 4.78 -6.56 22.97
N PRO A 16 5.20 -7.78 23.39
CA PRO A 16 6.55 -8.26 23.04
C PRO A 16 6.78 -8.38 21.53
N PHE A 17 5.75 -8.76 20.76
CA PHE A 17 5.86 -8.86 19.30
C PHE A 17 5.97 -7.48 18.62
N ILE A 18 5.35 -6.46 19.20
CA ILE A 18 5.44 -5.07 18.70
C ILE A 18 6.85 -4.54 18.98
N GLN A 19 7.37 -4.75 20.19
CA GLN A 19 8.71 -4.32 20.57
C GLN A 19 9.78 -4.99 19.70
N GLU A 20 9.65 -6.29 19.43
CA GLU A 20 10.59 -6.98 18.54
C GLU A 20 10.49 -6.45 17.09
N ALA A 21 9.28 -6.15 16.60
CA ALA A 21 9.11 -5.53 15.29
C ALA A 21 9.74 -4.12 15.21
N GLU A 22 9.68 -3.34 16.28
CA GLU A 22 10.37 -2.05 16.38
C GLU A 22 11.88 -2.21 16.42
N ARG A 23 12.41 -3.18 17.19
CA ARG A 23 13.84 -3.51 17.21
C ARG A 23 14.35 -3.86 15.82
N LEU A 24 13.63 -4.73 15.11
CA LEU A 24 13.95 -5.12 13.74
C LEU A 24 13.86 -3.94 12.76
N ARG A 25 12.89 -3.04 12.94
CA ARG A 25 12.76 -1.83 12.11
C ARG A 25 13.97 -0.92 12.28
N VAL A 26 14.40 -0.66 13.52
CA VAL A 26 15.57 0.18 13.80
C VAL A 26 16.83 -0.45 13.19
N GLN A 27 17.03 -1.75 13.45
CA GLN A 27 18.14 -2.50 12.87
C GLN A 27 18.15 -2.41 11.33
N HIS A 28 16.99 -2.61 10.69
CA HIS A 28 16.87 -2.54 9.25
C HIS A 28 17.16 -1.13 8.70
N GLN A 29 16.71 -0.08 9.38
CA GLN A 29 17.00 1.29 8.98
C GLN A 29 18.49 1.62 9.07
N SER A 30 19.19 1.11 10.10
CA SER A 30 20.63 1.31 10.25
C SER A 30 21.45 0.48 9.24
N GLU A 31 21.08 -0.78 9.03
CA GLU A 31 21.79 -1.69 8.13
C GLU A 31 21.54 -1.35 6.65
N HIS A 32 20.36 -0.80 6.34
CA HIS A 32 19.94 -0.49 4.98
C HIS A 32 19.42 0.95 4.83
N PRO A 33 20.30 1.96 4.91
CA PRO A 33 19.90 3.38 4.82
C PRO A 33 19.28 3.76 3.46
N HIS A 34 19.48 2.94 2.43
CA HIS A 34 18.95 3.14 1.07
C HIS A 34 17.75 2.22 0.76
N TYR A 35 17.32 1.40 1.73
CA TYR A 35 16.18 0.52 1.49
C TYR A 35 14.92 1.34 1.27
N LYS A 36 14.35 1.18 0.08
CA LYS A 36 13.08 1.79 -0.29
C LYS A 36 12.14 0.71 -0.77
N TYR A 37 11.04 0.53 -0.07
CA TYR A 37 9.95 -0.33 -0.53
C TYR A 37 9.36 0.23 -1.83
N ARG A 38 9.48 -0.52 -2.93
CA ARG A 38 8.94 -0.17 -4.25
C ARG A 38 7.94 -1.25 -4.67
N PRO A 39 6.65 -1.11 -4.33
CA PRO A 39 5.64 -2.12 -4.66
C PRO A 39 5.57 -2.32 -6.17
N LYS A 40 5.73 -3.57 -6.62
CA LYS A 40 5.65 -3.93 -8.05
C LYS A 40 4.21 -4.31 -8.38
N ARG A 41 3.60 -3.60 -9.33
CA ARG A 41 2.28 -3.97 -9.86
C ARG A 41 2.37 -5.35 -10.52
N LYS A 42 1.60 -6.32 -10.03
CA LYS A 42 1.47 -7.62 -10.68
C LYS A 42 0.78 -7.41 -12.02
N ARG A 43 1.40 -7.84 -13.14
CA ARG A 43 0.71 -7.88 -14.44
C ARG A 43 -0.33 -8.99 -14.35
N THR A 44 -1.60 -8.62 -14.32
CA THR A 44 -2.69 -9.56 -14.60
C THR A 44 -2.56 -9.96 -16.06
N ALA A 45 -2.06 -11.16 -16.32
CA ALA A 45 -2.06 -11.73 -17.66
C ALA A 45 -3.50 -12.10 -18.04
N ASN A 46 -4.33 -11.11 -18.34
CA ASN A 46 -5.58 -11.35 -19.04
C ASN A 46 -5.23 -11.70 -20.48
N LYS A 47 -5.55 -12.94 -20.84
CA LYS A 47 -5.38 -13.49 -22.18
C LYS A 47 -6.39 -12.80 -23.13
N LYS A 48 -5.92 -11.76 -23.83
CA LYS A 48 -6.30 -11.29 -25.19
C LYS A 48 -7.80 -10.97 -25.48
N PRO A 49 -8.18 -10.51 -26.70
CA PRO A 49 -8.66 -9.13 -26.90
C PRO A 49 -10.03 -9.08 -27.62
N VAL A 50 -11.03 -8.42 -27.06
CA VAL A 50 -12.29 -8.19 -27.82
C VAL A 50 -12.28 -6.77 -28.37
N SER A 51 -12.02 -6.70 -29.67
CA SER A 51 -12.30 -5.56 -30.53
C SER A 51 -13.80 -5.29 -30.57
N VAL A 52 -14.25 -4.19 -29.98
CA VAL A 52 -15.45 -3.48 -30.44
C VAL A 52 -15.15 -1.99 -30.47
N LEU A 53 -15.41 -1.41 -31.64
CA LEU A 53 -15.16 -0.02 -32.06
C LEU A 53 -16.02 0.98 -31.24
N PRO A 54 -15.55 2.23 -30.99
CA PRO A 54 -16.30 3.20 -30.21
C PRO A 54 -17.37 3.89 -31.07
N THR A 55 -18.65 3.75 -30.71
CA THR A 55 -19.67 4.73 -31.11
C THR A 55 -19.55 5.93 -30.19
N ALA A 56 -19.35 7.11 -30.80
CA ALA A 56 -19.19 8.38 -30.10
C ALA A 56 -20.51 8.83 -29.45
N ALA A 57 -20.52 8.98 -28.13
CA ALA A 57 -21.41 9.90 -27.41
C ALA A 57 -20.81 10.24 -26.03
N HIS A 58 -20.11 11.38 -26.01
CA HIS A 58 -19.86 12.33 -24.94
C HIS A 58 -20.80 12.23 -23.70
N THR A 59 -20.23 12.00 -22.52
CA THR A 59 -20.34 12.80 -21.27
C THR A 59 -19.81 11.98 -20.10
N VAL A 60 -18.61 12.28 -19.60
CA VAL A 60 -18.36 12.84 -18.25
C VAL A 60 -16.84 13.03 -18.07
N THR A 61 -16.48 14.29 -17.89
CA THR A 61 -15.41 14.81 -17.03
C THR A 61 -14.24 13.87 -16.74
N SER A 62 -13.17 14.08 -17.49
CA SER A 62 -11.82 13.68 -17.12
C SER A 62 -11.40 14.36 -15.81
N SER A 63 -11.20 13.58 -14.75
CA SER A 63 -10.22 13.90 -13.71
C SER A 63 -9.74 12.61 -13.04
N SER A 64 -8.89 11.89 -13.77
CA SER A 64 -7.96 10.97 -13.15
C SER A 64 -6.93 11.77 -12.36
N PHE A 65 -6.95 11.66 -11.05
CA PHE A 65 -5.73 11.75 -10.24
C PHE A 65 -5.80 10.69 -9.15
N SER A 66 -5.20 9.54 -9.43
CA SER A 66 -4.63 8.73 -8.36
C SER A 66 -3.39 9.46 -7.86
N ASN A 67 -3.47 10.09 -6.70
CA ASN A 67 -2.33 10.17 -5.81
C ASN A 67 -2.80 10.41 -4.37
N LEU A 68 -2.93 9.32 -3.61
CA LEU A 68 -3.00 9.37 -2.17
C LEU A 68 -1.60 9.74 -1.66
N GLY A 69 -1.35 11.03 -1.55
CA GLY A 69 -0.07 11.61 -1.19
C GLY A 69 -0.15 13.13 -1.12
N GLU A 70 -1.22 13.65 -0.51
CA GLU A 70 -1.35 15.09 -0.26
C GLU A 70 -0.54 15.45 0.98
N LEU A 71 0.60 16.06 0.70
CA LEU A 71 1.36 16.93 1.59
C LEU A 71 0.49 18.15 1.92
N VAL A 72 0.03 18.25 3.16
CA VAL A 72 -0.79 19.32 3.76
C VAL A 72 -0.19 19.55 5.16
N HIS A 73 0.40 20.67 5.55
CA HIS A 73 0.48 22.04 5.03
C HIS A 73 1.86 22.64 5.33
N ARG A 74 2.33 23.48 4.41
CA ARG A 74 3.26 24.59 4.64
C ARG A 74 2.39 25.82 4.91
N ASP A 75 2.74 26.60 5.94
CA ASP A 75 2.38 27.98 6.33
C ASP A 75 2.35 27.99 7.88
N HIS A 76 3.11 28.78 8.64
CA HIS A 76 3.84 30.04 8.45
C HIS A 76 5.35 29.88 8.72
#